data_AF-A0A9P3ENX7-F1
#
_entry.id   AF-A0A9P3ENX7-F1
#
_cell.length_a   1.000
_cell.length_b   1.000
_cell.length_c   1.000
_cell.angle_alpha   90.00
_cell.angle_beta   90.00
_cell.angle_gamma   90.00
#
_symmetry.space_group_name_H-M   'P 1'
#
loop_
_entity.id
_entity.type
_entity.pdbx_description
1 polymer ?
#
loop_
_entity_poly.entity_id
_entity_poly.type
_entity_poly.pdbx_seq_one_letter_code
_entity_poly.pdbx_strand_id
1 'polypeptide(L)'
;MTFDQEAAIRSWLASIGETDPALIADTMNLANRDAVARGYLLERAESARETSRDCRDCTRYRRPGKAEGYCCRGDLGLPLAYGDHHPLRQLPADHGADCAAFVGADSGAVRLTR
;
A
#
# COMPACT_ATOMS: atom_id res chain seq x y z
N MET A 1 0.95 -25.43 16.84
CA MET A 1 1.31 -24.17 16.13
C MET A 1 2.41 -23.48 16.92
N THR A 2 3.39 -22.86 16.27
CA THR A 2 4.43 -22.09 16.99
C THR A 2 3.97 -20.66 17.25
N PHE A 3 4.64 -19.95 18.17
CA PHE A 3 4.35 -18.55 18.46
C PHE A 3 4.53 -17.65 17.22
N ASP A 4 5.57 -17.88 16.41
CA ASP A 4 5.82 -17.12 15.18
C ASP A 4 4.74 -17.34 14.13
N GLN A 5 4.27 -18.59 13.99
CA GLN A 5 3.15 -18.93 13.10
C GLN A 5 1.87 -18.24 13.55
N GLU A 6 1.59 -18.25 14.85
CA GLU A 6 0.43 -17.56 15.42
C GLU A 6 0.50 -16.04 15.16
N ALA A 7 1.64 -15.42 15.44
CA ALA A 7 1.85 -13.99 15.19
C ALA A 7 1.70 -13.63 13.71
N ALA A 8 2.21 -14.45 12.80
CA ALA A 8 2.06 -14.25 11.36
C ALA A 8 0.59 -14.28 10.91
N ILE A 9 -0.18 -15.28 11.36
CA ILE A 9 -1.60 -15.38 10.99
C ILE A 9 -2.40 -14.23 11.61
N ARG A 10 -2.14 -13.85 12.86
CA ARG A 10 -2.82 -12.71 13.51
C ARG A 10 -2.52 -11.38 12.83
N SER A 11 -1.25 -11.16 12.44
CA SER A 11 -0.83 -9.99 11.68
C SER A 11 -1.55 -9.92 10.33
N TRP A 12 -1.64 -11.04 9.63
CA TRP A 12 -2.35 -11.13 8.36
C TRP A 12 -3.85 -10.86 8.50
N LEU A 13 -4.53 -11.44 9.49
CA LEU A 13 -5.95 -11.18 9.76
C LEU A 13 -6.21 -9.68 10.02
N ALA A 14 -5.36 -9.04 10.82
CA ALA A 14 -5.45 -7.60 11.04
C ALA A 14 -5.25 -6.80 9.73
N SER A 15 -4.35 -7.24 8.84
CA SER A 15 -4.07 -6.55 7.57
C SER A 15 -5.27 -6.57 6.61
N ILE A 16 -6.12 -7.58 6.67
CA ILE A 16 -7.35 -7.67 5.87
C ILE A 16 -8.56 -7.03 6.58
N GLY A 17 -8.35 -6.41 7.74
CA GLY A 17 -9.39 -5.75 8.52
C GLY A 17 -10.21 -6.69 9.41
N GLU A 18 -9.78 -7.95 9.57
CA GLU A 18 -10.43 -8.87 10.50
C GLU A 18 -10.02 -8.50 11.94
N THR A 19 -11.02 -8.20 12.76
CA THR A 19 -10.85 -7.74 14.14
C THR A 19 -11.80 -8.42 15.12
N ASP A 20 -12.73 -9.27 14.64
CA ASP A 20 -13.66 -9.99 15.48
C ASP A 20 -12.90 -11.03 16.32
N PRO A 21 -12.88 -10.87 17.66
CA PRO A 21 -12.15 -11.78 18.54
C PRO A 21 -12.68 -13.22 18.49
N ALA A 22 -13.97 -13.43 18.20
CA ALA A 22 -14.55 -14.78 18.10
C ALA A 22 -14.03 -15.48 16.84
N LEU A 23 -14.10 -14.81 15.69
CA LEU A 23 -13.62 -15.35 14.42
C LEU A 23 -12.10 -15.60 14.45
N ILE A 24 -11.33 -14.67 15.04
CA ILE A 24 -9.90 -14.85 15.23
C ILE A 24 -9.62 -16.09 16.09
N ALA A 25 -10.32 -16.27 17.22
CA ALA A 25 -10.14 -17.42 18.09
C ALA A 25 -10.48 -18.74 17.38
N ASP A 26 -11.58 -18.79 16.62
CA ASP A 26 -11.97 -19.97 15.85
C ASP A 26 -10.95 -20.30 14.75
N THR A 27 -10.43 -19.28 14.07
CA THR A 27 -9.37 -19.44 13.07
C THR A 27 -8.09 -20.00 13.70
N MET A 28 -7.66 -19.47 14.86
CA MET A 28 -6.49 -20.00 15.58
C MET A 28 -6.72 -21.44 16.04
N ASN A 29 -7.92 -21.74 16.53
CA ASN A 29 -8.28 -23.08 16.96
C ASN A 29 -8.31 -24.08 15.81
N LEU A 30 -8.75 -23.66 14.62
CA LEU A 30 -8.70 -24.46 13.39
C LEU A 30 -7.25 -24.70 12.97
N ALA A 31 -6.44 -23.65 12.89
CA ALA A 31 -5.02 -23.73 12.52
C ALA A 31 -4.21 -24.61 13.49
N ASN A 32 -4.56 -24.64 14.78
CA ASN A 32 -3.88 -25.50 15.72
C ASN A 32 -4.22 -26.98 15.53
N ARG A 33 -5.48 -27.30 15.16
CA ARG A 33 -5.99 -28.67 15.04
C ARG A 33 -5.77 -29.28 13.66
N ASP A 34 -5.70 -28.48 12.62
CA ASP A 34 -5.59 -28.93 11.23
C ASP A 34 -4.31 -28.39 10.56
N ALA A 35 -3.44 -29.31 10.13
CA ALA A 35 -2.20 -28.98 9.47
C ALA A 35 -2.38 -28.38 8.06
N VAL A 36 -3.42 -28.79 7.33
CA VAL A 36 -3.75 -28.26 6.00
C VAL A 36 -4.26 -26.83 6.13
N ALA A 37 -5.20 -26.59 7.04
CA ALA A 37 -5.71 -25.24 7.31
C ALA A 37 -4.58 -24.30 7.76
N ARG A 38 -3.68 -24.78 8.63
CA ARG A 38 -2.49 -24.01 9.04
C ARG A 38 -1.59 -23.66 7.86
N GLY A 39 -1.32 -24.62 6.96
CA GLY A 39 -0.50 -24.39 5.77
C GLY A 39 -1.08 -23.29 4.89
N TYR A 40 -2.38 -23.37 4.60
CA TYR A 40 -3.09 -22.35 3.83
C TYR A 40 -3.01 -20.96 4.47
N LEU A 41 -3.25 -20.84 5.78
CA LEU A 41 -3.21 -19.56 6.48
C LEU A 41 -1.79 -18.95 6.48
N LEU A 42 -0.76 -19.78 6.63
CA LEU A 42 0.64 -19.32 6.58
C LEU A 42 1.04 -18.87 5.18
N GLU A 43 0.61 -19.58 4.13
CA GLU A 43 0.83 -19.17 2.74
C GLU A 43 0.21 -17.79 2.46
N ARG A 44 -1.03 -17.59 2.91
CA ARG A 44 -1.70 -16.29 2.78
C ARG A 44 -1.00 -15.19 3.57
N ALA A 45 -0.57 -15.48 4.79
CA ALA A 45 0.15 -14.54 5.63
C ALA A 45 1.48 -14.12 4.99
N GLU A 46 2.23 -15.05 4.39
CA GLU A 46 3.48 -14.73 3.70
C GLU A 46 3.25 -13.90 2.44
N SER A 47 2.27 -14.28 1.60
CA SER A 47 1.91 -13.52 0.40
C SER A 47 1.50 -12.07 0.72
N ALA A 48 0.81 -11.85 1.84
CA ALA A 48 0.48 -10.51 2.31
C ALA A 48 1.71 -9.69 2.72
N ARG A 49 2.76 -10.32 3.27
CA ARG A 49 4.04 -9.65 3.59
C ARG A 49 4.81 -9.24 2.33
N GLU A 50 4.73 -10.03 1.27
CA GLU A 50 5.31 -9.65 -0.02
C GLU A 50 4.56 -8.49 -0.69
N THR A 51 3.24 -8.47 -0.51
CA THR A 51 2.34 -7.44 -1.04
C THR A 51 2.35 -6.15 -0.20
N SER A 52 2.86 -6.19 1.03
CA SER A 52 2.99 -5.03 1.91
C SER A 52 4.06 -4.02 1.49
N ARG A 53 4.65 -4.16 0.29
CA ARG A 53 5.31 -3.03 -0.36
C ARG A 53 4.22 -1.99 -0.66
N ASP A 54 4.11 -0.97 0.19
CA ASP A 54 3.18 0.13 -0.01
C ASP A 54 3.36 0.66 -1.45
N CYS A 55 2.26 0.96 -2.13
CA CYS A 55 2.33 1.59 -3.44
C CYS A 55 3.22 2.83 -3.39
N ARG A 56 3.29 3.54 -2.26
CA ARG A 56 4.20 4.69 -2.05
C ARG A 56 5.68 4.35 -2.19
N ASP A 57 6.09 3.13 -1.83
CA ASP A 57 7.48 2.65 -1.91
C ASP A 57 7.77 1.92 -3.24
N CYS A 58 6.76 1.77 -4.10
CA CYS A 58 6.93 1.18 -5.41
C CYS A 58 7.70 2.13 -6.35
N THR A 59 8.68 1.61 -7.10
CA THR A 59 9.43 2.38 -8.12
C THR A 59 8.54 2.96 -9.23
N ARG A 60 7.29 2.50 -9.33
CA ARG A 60 6.28 2.99 -10.29
C ARG A 60 5.34 4.05 -9.73
N TYR A 61 5.47 4.43 -8.45
CA TYR A 61 4.68 5.52 -7.88
C TYR A 61 5.23 6.88 -8.33
N ARG A 62 4.32 7.80 -8.66
CA ARG A 62 4.67 9.19 -9.02
C ARG A 62 3.81 10.16 -8.23
N ARG A 63 4.43 11.23 -7.77
CA ARG A 63 3.78 12.31 -7.01
C ARG A 63 4.27 13.68 -7.49
N PRO A 64 3.77 14.18 -8.63
CA PRO A 64 4.13 15.51 -9.10
C PRO A 64 3.55 16.59 -8.17
N GLY A 65 4.40 17.53 -7.72
CA GLY A 65 3.99 18.62 -6.83
C GLY A 65 3.28 18.15 -5.55
N LYS A 66 2.16 18.80 -5.20
CA LYS A 66 1.36 18.49 -3.99
C LYS A 66 0.29 17.40 -4.19
N ALA A 67 0.28 16.70 -5.32
CA ALA A 67 -0.74 15.67 -5.60
C ALA A 67 -0.70 14.51 -4.58
N GLU A 68 -1.81 13.77 -4.45
CA GLU A 68 -1.90 12.60 -3.56
C GLU A 68 -1.03 11.42 -4.05
N GLY A 69 -0.70 11.39 -5.35
CA GLY A 69 0.16 10.40 -6.01
C GLY A 69 -0.62 9.38 -6.84
N TYR A 70 0.04 8.75 -7.82
CA TYR A 70 -0.60 7.76 -8.68
C TYR A 70 0.37 6.66 -9.16
N CYS A 71 -0.19 5.49 -9.50
CA CYS A 71 0.56 4.36 -10.03
C CYS A 71 0.82 4.56 -11.53
N CYS A 72 2.08 4.57 -11.95
CA CYS A 72 2.49 4.66 -13.36
C CYS A 72 2.67 3.31 -14.04
N ARG A 73 1.99 2.26 -13.60
CA ARG A 73 1.98 0.99 -14.35
C ARG A 73 1.24 1.22 -15.68
N GLY A 74 1.92 1.01 -16.80
CA GLY A 74 1.38 1.30 -18.14
C GLY A 74 0.22 0.39 -18.57
N ASP A 75 0.03 -0.75 -17.89
CA ASP A 75 -1.01 -1.75 -18.13
C ASP A 75 -2.34 -1.46 -17.41
N LEU A 76 -2.40 -0.50 -16.49
CA LEU A 76 -3.60 -0.20 -15.70
C LEU A 76 -4.65 0.66 -16.42
N GLY A 77 -4.48 0.92 -17.73
CA GLY A 77 -5.44 1.73 -18.48
C GLY A 77 -5.56 3.15 -17.94
N LEU A 78 -4.42 3.75 -17.53
CA LEU A 78 -4.38 5.17 -17.17
C LEU A 78 -4.98 6.00 -18.31
N PRO A 79 -5.73 7.09 -18.01
CA PRO A 79 -6.26 7.98 -19.03
C PRO A 79 -5.16 8.39 -20.01
N LEU A 80 -5.47 8.51 -21.31
CA LEU A 80 -4.52 8.85 -22.38
C LEU A 80 -3.59 10.05 -22.08
N ALA A 81 -4.01 10.93 -21.17
CA ALA A 81 -3.20 12.00 -20.58
C ALA A 81 -1.92 11.53 -19.85
N TYR A 82 -1.68 10.22 -19.71
CA TYR A 82 -0.50 9.62 -19.09
C TYR A 82 0.10 8.45 -19.90
N GLY A 83 -0.15 8.37 -21.20
CA GLY A 83 0.47 7.36 -22.08
C GLY A 83 2.01 7.46 -22.14
N ASP A 84 2.67 6.47 -22.75
CA ASP A 84 4.14 6.32 -22.75
C ASP A 84 4.93 7.49 -23.38
N HIS A 85 4.26 8.40 -24.09
CA HIS A 85 4.86 9.59 -24.68
C HIS A 85 4.23 10.90 -24.20
N HIS A 86 3.40 10.88 -23.15
CA HIS A 86 2.68 12.09 -22.73
C HIS A 86 3.60 13.06 -21.93
N PRO A 87 3.67 14.36 -22.29
CA PRO A 87 4.57 15.34 -21.67
C PRO A 87 4.43 15.46 -20.14
N LEU A 88 3.25 15.15 -19.58
CA LEU A 88 3.00 15.18 -18.14
C LEU A 88 3.63 14.02 -17.33
N ARG A 89 4.19 13.00 -18.00
CA ARG A 89 4.99 11.93 -17.37
C ARG A 89 6.47 12.24 -17.32
N GLN A 90 6.93 13.17 -18.16
CA GLN A 90 8.27 13.72 -18.08
C GLN A 90 8.21 14.76 -16.96
N LEU A 91 8.91 14.51 -15.85
CA LEU A 91 9.17 15.61 -14.91
C LEU A 91 9.79 16.75 -15.73
N PRO A 92 9.39 18.02 -15.51
CA PRO A 92 10.12 19.12 -16.11
C PRO A 92 11.60 18.99 -15.72
N ALA A 93 12.51 19.57 -16.50
CA ALA A 93 13.96 19.42 -16.28
C ALA A 93 14.42 19.84 -14.87
N ASP A 94 13.58 20.56 -14.15
CA ASP A 94 13.74 20.97 -12.75
C ASP A 94 13.36 19.89 -11.72
N HIS A 95 12.99 18.68 -12.16
CA HIS A 95 12.58 17.55 -11.32
C HIS A 95 11.39 17.84 -10.38
N GLY A 96 10.52 18.79 -10.72
CA GLY A 96 9.38 19.17 -9.89
C GLY A 96 9.70 20.29 -8.90
N ALA A 97 10.60 21.20 -9.26
CA ALA A 97 10.77 22.44 -8.51
C ALA A 97 9.47 23.27 -8.55
N ASP A 98 9.04 23.77 -7.39
CA ASP A 98 7.83 24.59 -7.31
C ASP A 98 8.03 25.92 -8.04
N CYS A 99 7.02 26.34 -8.82
CA CYS A 99 7.03 27.63 -9.48
C CYS A 99 6.86 28.76 -8.45
N ALA A 100 7.82 29.68 -8.37
CA ALA A 100 7.77 30.83 -7.44
C ALA A 100 6.50 31.68 -7.59
N ALA A 101 5.88 31.72 -8.78
CA ALA A 101 4.61 32.42 -9.00
C ALA A 101 3.40 31.75 -8.32
N PHE A 102 3.48 30.45 -8.02
CA PHE A 102 2.39 29.66 -7.40
C PHE A 102 2.55 29.49 -5.89
N VAL A 103 3.76 29.73 -5.35
CA VAL A 103 4.05 29.66 -3.90
C VAL A 103 3.46 30.86 -3.13
N GLY A 104 2.95 31.88 -3.84
CA GLY A 104 2.52 33.17 -3.27
C GLY A 104 1.04 33.34 -2.92
N ALA A 105 0.19 32.31 -2.99
CA ALA A 105 -1.21 32.41 -2.57
C ALA A 105 -1.53 31.34 -1.50
N ASP A 106 -1.42 31.75 -0.24
CA ASP A 106 -1.92 31.06 0.96
C ASP A 106 -1.77 29.53 1.00
N SER A 107 -0.53 29.08 1.23
CA SER A 107 -0.33 27.78 1.90
C SER A 107 -0.67 27.94 3.38
N GLY A 108 -1.97 27.97 3.69
CA GLY A 108 -2.49 27.76 5.03
C GLY A 108 -1.99 26.41 5.53
N ALA A 109 -1.01 26.44 6.44
CA ALA A 109 -0.43 25.26 7.05
C ALA A 109 -1.49 24.51 7.88
N VAL A 110 -2.15 23.52 7.28
CA VAL A 110 -2.89 22.52 8.05
C VAL A 110 -1.85 21.65 8.75
N ARG A 111 -1.60 21.96 10.04
CA ARG A 111 -0.91 21.04 10.94
C ARG A 111 -1.80 19.81 11.11
N LEU A 112 -1.48 18.73 10.42
CA LEU A 112 -1.97 17.41 10.79
C LEU A 112 -1.20 16.97 12.03
N THR A 113 -1.83 17.10 13.19
CA THR A 113 -1.39 16.48 14.43
C THR A 113 -1.45 14.96 14.29
N ARG A 114 -0.39 14.33 14.77
CA ARG A 114 -0.05 12.90 14.70
C ARG A 114 -1.05 12.00 15.42
#